data_AF-A0A976M9J4-F1
#
_entry.id   AF-A0A976M9J4-F1
#
_cell.length_a   1.000
_cell.length_b   1.000
_cell.length_c   1.000
_cell.angle_alpha   90.00
_cell.angle_beta   90.00
_cell.angle_gamma   90.00
#
_symmetry.space_group_name_H-M   'P 1'
#
loop_
_entity.id
_entity.type
_entity.pdbx_description
1 polymer ?
#
loop_
_entity_poly.entity_id
_entity_poly.type
_entity_poly.pdbx_seq_one_letter_code
_entity_poly.pdbx_strand_id
1 'polypeptide(L)'
;MRVYVVLEDADISFAPDSRLDILHQCLLVLHDSPLNKDSNLRVYVRTKGNELIEVNPSLSVPRTLDLFTTLIDTLVKNRKIKSANSGNILMKMIPNKLESVLPSNSYSVGFSTTGKLVKLSSFLSSYDFNRTLVVHVGTTSSDHSEGTTENVDEVICISEHPLSAAHCLSKLTTELLQLI
;
A
#
# COMPACT_ATOMS: atom_id res chain seq x y z
N MET A 1 -1.83 -10.25 14.67
CA MET A 1 -1.80 -10.44 13.21
C MET A 1 -1.20 -9.21 12.56
N ARG A 2 -0.12 -9.32 11.79
CA ARG A 2 0.45 -8.17 11.06
C ARG A 2 0.17 -8.33 9.58
N VAL A 3 -0.44 -7.31 8.97
CA VAL A 3 -0.77 -7.28 7.55
C VAL A 3 0.13 -6.26 6.87
N TYR A 4 0.64 -6.64 5.71
CA TYR A 4 1.46 -5.78 4.87
C TYR A 4 0.63 -5.35 3.67
N VAL A 5 0.65 -4.06 3.36
CA VAL A 5 0.05 -3.52 2.15
C VAL A 5 1.15 -2.88 1.32
N VAL A 6 1.23 -3.29 0.06
CA VAL A 6 2.17 -2.75 -0.91
C VAL A 6 1.36 -2.01 -1.97
N LEU A 7 1.60 -0.70 -2.06
CA LEU A 7 1.06 0.16 -3.09
C LEU A 7 1.97 0.08 -4.31
N GLU A 8 1.50 -0.53 -5.38
CA GLU A 8 2.28 -0.87 -6.56
C GLU A 8 2.24 0.24 -7.62
N ASP A 9 3.31 0.31 -8.41
CA ASP A 9 3.47 1.17 -9.59
C ASP A 9 3.15 2.65 -9.33
N ALA A 10 3.50 3.12 -8.13
CA ALA A 10 3.24 4.49 -7.72
C ALA A 10 4.04 5.47 -8.57
N ASP A 11 3.34 6.45 -9.15
CA ASP A 11 3.97 7.55 -9.86
C ASP A 11 4.34 8.67 -8.88
N ILE A 12 5.63 8.74 -8.54
CA ILE A 12 6.20 9.81 -7.72
C ILE A 12 6.94 10.85 -8.55
N SER A 13 6.80 10.80 -9.89
CA SER A 13 7.36 11.83 -10.75
C SER A 13 6.55 13.12 -10.62
N PHE A 14 7.21 14.26 -10.87
CA PHE A 14 6.56 15.57 -10.94
C PHE A 14 6.15 15.92 -12.37
N ALA A 15 5.88 14.90 -13.20
CA ALA A 15 5.37 15.09 -14.55
C ALA A 15 3.93 15.64 -14.50
N PRO A 16 3.49 16.44 -15.49
CA PRO A 16 2.14 16.99 -15.52
C PRO A 16 1.03 15.92 -15.55
N ASP A 17 1.33 14.74 -16.08
CA ASP A 17 0.40 13.59 -16.12
C ASP A 17 0.54 12.65 -14.91
N SER A 18 1.36 13.03 -13.91
CA SER A 18 1.57 12.22 -12.71
C SER A 18 0.29 12.16 -11.89
N ARG A 19 -0.07 10.93 -11.48
CA ARG A 19 -1.27 10.63 -10.70
C ARG A 19 -0.96 10.40 -9.23
N LEU A 20 -0.15 11.29 -8.66
CA LEU A 20 0.24 11.26 -7.25
C LEU A 20 -0.98 11.35 -6.30
N ASP A 21 -2.09 11.91 -6.77
CA ASP A 21 -3.38 11.95 -6.08
C ASP A 21 -3.90 10.55 -5.70
N ILE A 22 -3.66 9.53 -6.53
CA ILE A 22 -4.09 8.15 -6.25
C ILE A 22 -3.32 7.60 -5.05
N LEU A 23 -1.98 7.75 -5.05
CA LEU A 23 -1.15 7.34 -3.93
C LEU A 23 -1.54 8.09 -2.65
N HIS A 24 -1.75 9.41 -2.76
CA HIS A 24 -2.17 10.26 -1.65
C HIS A 24 -3.45 9.76 -1.00
N GLN A 25 -4.49 9.50 -1.79
CA GLN A 25 -5.77 8.97 -1.31
C GLN A 25 -5.61 7.60 -0.64
N CYS A 26 -4.79 6.71 -1.22
CA CYS A 26 -4.53 5.39 -0.65
C CYS A 26 -3.87 5.48 0.73
N LEU A 27 -2.85 6.33 0.87
CA LEU A 27 -2.16 6.54 2.15
C LEU A 27 -3.09 7.17 3.20
N LEU A 28 -3.97 8.10 2.81
CA LEU A 28 -4.98 8.65 3.73
C LEU A 28 -5.90 7.55 4.26
N VAL A 29 -6.45 6.71 3.38
CA VAL A 29 -7.34 5.59 3.77
C VAL A 29 -6.62 4.62 4.71
N LEU A 30 -5.40 4.23 4.39
CA LEU A 30 -4.63 3.28 5.19
C LEU A 30 -4.27 3.86 6.57
N HIS A 31 -3.77 5.10 6.63
CA HIS A 31 -3.30 5.69 7.88
C HIS A 31 -4.44 6.10 8.83
N ASP A 32 -5.62 6.43 8.30
CA ASP A 32 -6.80 6.73 9.11
C ASP A 32 -7.50 5.47 9.66
N SER A 33 -7.23 4.30 9.06
CA SER A 33 -7.85 3.04 9.46
C SER A 33 -7.53 2.68 10.92
N PRO A 34 -8.48 2.09 11.67
CA PRO A 34 -8.21 1.56 13.02
C PRO A 34 -7.05 0.55 13.03
N LEU A 35 -6.94 -0.25 11.97
CA LEU A 35 -5.87 -1.24 11.80
C LEU A 35 -4.46 -0.63 11.87
N ASN A 36 -4.28 0.58 11.31
CA ASN A 36 -3.03 1.31 11.42
C ASN A 36 -2.79 1.87 12.83
N LYS A 37 -3.84 2.36 13.50
CA LYS A 37 -3.76 2.89 14.87
C LYS A 37 -3.34 1.82 15.87
N ASP A 38 -3.77 0.57 15.64
CA ASP A 38 -3.38 -0.59 16.44
C ASP A 38 -1.99 -1.16 16.06
N SER A 39 -1.25 -0.50 15.15
CA SER A 39 0.08 -0.90 14.67
C SER A 39 0.14 -2.30 14.03
N ASN A 40 -1.00 -2.78 13.52
CA ASN A 40 -1.12 -4.07 12.84
C ASN A 40 -0.89 -3.97 11.33
N LEU A 41 -0.81 -2.75 10.79
CA LEU A 41 -0.59 -2.48 9.37
C LEU A 41 0.86 -2.04 9.12
N ARG A 42 1.48 -2.58 8.07
CA ARG A 42 2.74 -2.10 7.49
C ARG A 42 2.50 -1.68 6.05
N VAL A 43 2.86 -0.45 5.71
CA VAL A 43 2.62 0.12 4.38
C VAL A 43 3.95 0.33 3.67
N TYR A 44 4.03 -0.22 2.47
CA TYR A 44 5.13 -0.01 1.53
C TYR A 44 4.57 0.58 0.24
N VAL A 45 5.38 1.38 -0.44
CA VAL A 45 5.07 1.93 -1.77
C VAL A 45 6.20 1.51 -2.70
N ARG A 46 5.85 0.81 -3.78
CA ARG A 46 6.77 0.49 -4.86
C ARG A 46 6.52 1.46 -6.00
N THR A 47 7.56 2.18 -6.41
CA THR A 47 7.46 3.15 -7.51
C THR A 47 7.57 2.45 -8.86
N LYS A 48 7.16 3.10 -9.94
CA LYS A 48 7.42 2.62 -11.31
C LYS A 48 8.92 2.42 -11.62
N GLY A 49 9.80 3.10 -10.89
CA GLY A 49 11.26 2.94 -10.96
C GLY A 49 11.79 1.75 -10.15
N ASN A 50 10.90 0.90 -9.61
CA ASN A 50 11.21 -0.23 -8.74
C ASN A 50 11.96 0.17 -7.44
N GLU A 51 11.77 1.41 -6.99
CA GLU A 51 12.26 1.85 -5.68
C GLU A 51 11.20 1.60 -4.62
N LEU A 52 11.63 1.19 -3.43
CA LEU A 52 10.72 0.89 -2.33
C LEU A 52 10.73 2.04 -1.32
N ILE A 53 9.55 2.45 -0.87
CA ILE A 53 9.36 3.42 0.20
C ILE A 53 8.69 2.71 1.37
N GLU A 54 9.32 2.74 2.54
CA GLU A 54 8.68 2.32 3.79
C GLU A 54 7.99 3.51 4.42
N VAL A 55 6.70 3.34 4.76
CA VAL A 55 5.89 4.36 5.41
C VAL A 55 5.62 3.94 6.85
N ASN A 56 6.06 4.77 7.79
CA ASN A 56 5.90 4.51 9.21
C ASN A 56 4.43 4.75 9.62
N PRO A 57 3.79 3.84 10.37
CA PRO A 57 2.42 4.02 10.87
C PRO A 57 2.14 5.35 11.58
N SER A 58 3.17 5.94 12.22
CA SER A 58 3.09 7.23 12.90
C SER A 58 3.14 8.46 11.97
N LEU A 59 3.30 8.27 10.66
CA LEU A 59 3.22 9.36 9.69
C LEU A 59 1.80 9.94 9.70
N SER A 60 1.69 11.24 9.99
CA SER A 60 0.48 12.02 9.71
C SER A 60 0.52 12.44 8.25
N VAL A 61 -0.27 11.77 7.41
CA VAL A 61 -0.34 12.07 5.98
C VAL A 61 -0.99 13.45 5.80
N PRO A 62 -0.33 14.41 5.10
CA PRO A 62 -0.93 15.71 4.81
C PRO A 62 -2.29 15.57 4.13
N ARG A 63 -3.27 16.40 4.51
CA ARG A 63 -4.66 16.30 4.01
C ARG A 63 -4.85 16.89 2.62
N THR A 64 -4.02 17.84 2.22
CA THR A 64 -4.05 18.46 0.90
C THR A 64 -2.98 17.86 0.00
N LEU A 65 -3.30 17.76 -1.29
CA LEU A 65 -2.37 17.22 -2.28
C LEU A 65 -1.09 18.07 -2.36
N ASP A 66 -1.18 19.39 -2.34
CA ASP A 66 0.00 20.27 -2.45
C ASP A 66 1.04 20.05 -1.34
N LEU A 67 0.58 19.84 -0.10
CA LEU A 67 1.46 19.52 1.02
C LEU A 67 2.03 18.11 0.89
N PHE A 68 1.24 17.16 0.39
CA PHE A 68 1.71 15.81 0.12
C PHE A 68 2.76 15.79 -1.00
N THR A 69 2.56 16.55 -2.07
CA THR A 69 3.54 16.73 -3.16
C THR A 69 4.86 17.28 -2.62
N THR A 70 4.81 18.28 -1.75
CA THR A 70 6.00 18.84 -1.09
C THR A 70 6.72 17.81 -0.21
N LEU A 71 5.95 16.97 0.49
CA LEU A 71 6.48 15.87 1.29
C LEU A 71 7.20 14.84 0.41
N ILE A 72 6.61 14.42 -0.71
CA ILE A 72 7.22 13.47 -1.65
C ILE A 72 8.46 14.07 -2.31
N ASP A 73 8.45 15.35 -2.69
CA ASP A 73 9.64 16.04 -3.22
C ASP A 73 10.79 16.03 -2.21
N THR A 74 10.47 16.28 -0.94
CA THR A 74 11.45 16.19 0.16
C THR A 74 11.96 14.77 0.33
N LEU A 75 11.11 13.76 0.21
CA LEU A 75 11.49 12.35 0.29
C LEU A 75 12.46 11.98 -0.83
N VAL A 76 12.19 12.37 -2.07
CA VAL A 76 13.04 12.06 -3.24
C VAL A 76 14.41 12.71 -3.08
N LYS A 77 14.47 13.99 -2.67
CA LYS A 77 15.72 14.73 -2.47
C LYS A 77 16.56 14.19 -1.32
N ASN A 78 15.94 13.91 -0.17
CA ASN A 78 16.67 13.56 1.05
C ASN A 78 16.73 12.05 1.32
N ARG A 79 16.01 11.24 0.53
CA ARG A 79 15.80 9.78 0.67
C ARG A 79 15.14 9.33 1.97
N LYS A 80 14.90 10.25 2.92
CA LYS A 80 14.22 10.00 4.20
C LYS A 80 13.56 11.26 4.73
N ILE A 81 12.49 11.08 5.49
CA ILE A 81 11.78 12.12 6.23
C ILE A 81 11.78 11.74 7.69
N LYS A 82 12.10 12.71 8.56
CA LYS A 82 12.11 12.56 10.00
C LYS A 82 11.02 13.40 10.64
N SER A 83 10.50 12.94 11.76
CA SER A 83 9.64 13.74 12.63
C SER A 83 10.45 14.91 13.20
N ALA A 84 9.88 16.12 13.15
CA ALA A 84 10.47 17.30 13.75
C ALA A 84 10.66 17.16 15.27
N ASN A 85 9.76 16.43 15.93
CA ASN A 85 9.73 16.35 17.40
C ASN A 85 10.60 15.24 17.96
N SER A 86 10.60 14.06 17.33
CA SER A 86 11.26 12.86 17.86
C SER A 86 12.50 12.43 17.08
N GLY A 87 12.75 13.00 15.89
CA GLY A 87 13.82 12.56 15.00
C GLY A 87 13.60 11.17 14.36
N ASN A 88 12.50 10.48 14.71
CA ASN A 88 12.12 9.19 14.14
C ASN A 88 11.89 9.30 12.64
N ILE A 89 12.31 8.29 11.89
CA ILE A 89 12.10 8.23 10.45
C ILE A 89 10.64 7.87 10.17
N LEU A 90 9.94 8.75 9.47
CA LEU A 90 8.52 8.62 9.11
C LEU A 90 8.34 8.02 7.71
N MET A 91 9.23 8.35 6.78
CA MET A 91 9.32 7.70 5.47
C MET A 91 10.78 7.55 5.07
N LYS A 92 11.11 6.46 4.38
CA LYS A 92 12.45 6.26 3.82
C LYS A 92 12.38 5.48 2.52
N MET A 93 13.22 5.87 1.57
CA MET A 93 13.49 5.08 0.38
C MET A 93 14.50 3.99 0.76
N ILE A 94 14.21 2.74 0.40
CA ILE A 94 15.01 1.56 0.68
C ILE A 94 15.55 1.05 -0.66
N PRO A 95 16.87 0.79 -0.77
CA PRO A 95 17.48 0.28 -1.99
C PRO A 95 17.21 -1.23 -2.22
N ASN A 96 16.59 -1.90 -1.27
CA ASN A 96 16.37 -3.33 -1.31
C ASN A 96 15.06 -3.67 -2.03
N LYS A 97 15.02 -4.85 -2.66
CA LYS A 97 13.80 -5.39 -3.25
C LYS A 97 12.79 -5.78 -2.16
N LEU A 98 11.50 -5.74 -2.50
CA LEU A 98 10.41 -6.01 -1.57
C LEU A 98 10.59 -7.35 -0.84
N GLU A 99 11.03 -8.39 -1.54
CA GLU A 99 11.16 -9.76 -1.01
C GLU A 99 12.16 -9.84 0.15
N SER A 100 13.11 -8.91 0.23
CA SER A 100 14.07 -8.84 1.34
C SER A 100 13.51 -8.21 2.60
N VAL A 101 12.40 -7.48 2.48
CA VAL A 101 11.76 -6.74 3.59
C VAL A 101 10.57 -7.53 4.13
N LEU A 102 9.93 -8.35 3.30
CA LEU A 102 8.83 -9.20 3.70
C LEU A 102 9.31 -10.36 4.60
N PRO A 103 8.51 -10.80 5.59
CA PRO A 103 8.81 -11.99 6.38
C PRO A 103 8.83 -13.26 5.52
N SER A 104 9.70 -14.22 5.84
CA SER A 104 9.89 -15.45 5.05
C SER A 104 8.64 -16.32 4.88
N ASN A 105 7.64 -16.19 5.77
CA ASN A 105 6.37 -16.91 5.69
C ASN A 105 5.23 -16.01 5.20
N SER A 106 5.49 -15.19 4.18
CA SER A 106 4.47 -14.34 3.55
C SER A 106 3.61 -15.09 2.55
N TYR A 107 2.39 -14.60 2.33
CA TYR A 107 1.55 -14.93 1.18
C TYR A 107 1.11 -13.63 0.52
N SER A 108 1.52 -13.43 -0.72
CA SER A 108 1.28 -12.23 -1.50
C SER A 108 0.04 -12.38 -2.35
N VAL A 109 -0.91 -11.46 -2.16
CA VAL A 109 -2.19 -11.43 -2.87
C VAL A 109 -2.30 -10.13 -3.65
N GLY A 110 -2.44 -10.22 -4.96
CA GLY A 110 -2.65 -9.09 -5.85
C GLY A 110 -4.11 -8.78 -6.09
N PHE A 111 -4.50 -7.51 -6.00
CA PHE A 111 -5.83 -7.07 -6.40
C PHE A 111 -5.80 -6.62 -7.87
N SER A 112 -6.59 -7.30 -8.70
CA SER A 112 -6.72 -6.98 -10.12
C SER A 112 -8.10 -7.36 -10.64
N THR A 113 -8.61 -6.62 -11.60
CA THR A 113 -9.86 -6.93 -12.31
C THR A 113 -9.76 -8.21 -13.15
N THR A 114 -8.53 -8.62 -13.49
CA THR A 114 -8.23 -9.87 -14.21
C THR A 114 -8.14 -11.10 -13.29
N GLY A 115 -8.14 -10.88 -11.97
CA GLY A 115 -8.06 -11.95 -10.98
C GLY A 115 -9.36 -12.75 -10.85
N LYS A 116 -9.28 -13.85 -10.09
CA LYS A 116 -10.47 -14.66 -9.78
C LYS A 116 -11.42 -13.85 -8.89
N LEU A 117 -12.69 -13.73 -9.31
CA LEU A 117 -13.72 -13.06 -8.49
C LEU A 117 -13.95 -13.82 -7.18
N VAL A 118 -13.73 -13.14 -6.06
CA VAL A 118 -13.91 -13.69 -4.71
C VAL A 118 -14.61 -12.69 -3.82
N LYS A 119 -15.40 -13.22 -2.87
CA LYS A 119 -15.91 -12.42 -1.76
C LYS A 119 -14.79 -12.22 -0.75
N LEU A 120 -14.37 -10.97 -0.53
CA LEU A 120 -13.23 -10.65 0.32
C LEU A 120 -13.38 -11.18 1.75
N SER A 121 -14.57 -11.11 2.35
CA SER A 121 -14.84 -11.70 3.68
C SER A 121 -14.52 -13.18 3.72
N SER A 122 -15.04 -13.95 2.76
CA SER A 122 -14.88 -15.40 2.69
C SER A 122 -13.42 -15.78 2.45
N PHE A 123 -12.73 -15.02 1.59
CA PHE A 123 -11.29 -15.18 1.39
C PHE A 123 -10.53 -14.98 2.70
N LEU A 124 -10.74 -13.85 3.39
CA LEU A 124 -10.01 -13.55 4.62
C LEU A 124 -10.39 -14.48 5.79
N SER A 125 -11.63 -14.94 5.91
CA SER A 125 -12.04 -15.89 6.96
C SER A 125 -11.45 -17.29 6.77
N SER A 126 -11.12 -17.67 5.53
CA SER A 126 -10.48 -18.96 5.22
C SER A 126 -8.95 -18.88 5.20
N TYR A 127 -8.41 -17.67 5.31
CA TYR A 127 -6.97 -17.43 5.27
C TYR A 127 -6.27 -17.90 6.56
N ASP A 128 -5.15 -18.62 6.41
CA ASP A 128 -4.33 -19.05 7.53
C ASP A 128 -3.39 -17.92 7.99
N PHE A 129 -3.79 -17.22 9.05
CA PHE A 129 -3.02 -16.12 9.64
C PHE A 129 -1.77 -16.56 10.43
N ASN A 130 -1.40 -17.84 10.41
CA ASN A 130 -0.03 -18.26 10.74
C ASN A 130 0.98 -17.77 9.68
N ARG A 131 0.50 -17.47 8.46
CA ARG A 131 1.26 -16.81 7.40
C ARG A 131 1.02 -15.30 7.43
N THR A 132 2.03 -14.54 7.01
CA THR A 132 1.91 -13.08 6.89
C THR A 132 1.17 -12.74 5.61
N LEU A 133 0.00 -12.11 5.73
CA LEU A 133 -0.74 -11.61 4.57
C LEU A 133 -0.06 -10.35 4.02
N VAL A 134 0.28 -10.38 2.74
CA VAL A 134 0.78 -9.22 1.98
C VAL A 134 -0.22 -8.93 0.86
N VAL A 135 -0.79 -7.73 0.85
CA VAL A 135 -1.77 -7.33 -0.17
C VAL A 135 -1.17 -6.27 -1.07
N HIS A 136 -1.18 -6.54 -2.37
CA HIS A 136 -0.65 -5.67 -3.41
C HIS A 136 -1.80 -4.96 -4.13
N VAL A 137 -1.77 -3.62 -4.14
CA VAL A 137 -2.81 -2.79 -4.77
C VAL A 137 -2.15 -1.76 -5.67
N GLY A 138 -2.55 -1.75 -6.96
CA GLY A 138 -2.02 -0.81 -7.94
C GLY A 138 -2.44 0.63 -7.66
N THR A 139 -1.49 1.54 -7.68
CA THR A 139 -1.70 3.00 -7.52
C THR A 139 -1.44 3.74 -8.83
N THR A 140 -1.87 3.14 -9.94
CA THR A 140 -1.74 3.67 -11.29
C THR A 140 -3.10 4.05 -11.86
N SER A 141 -3.10 4.89 -12.89
CA SER A 141 -4.29 5.24 -13.69
C SER A 141 -4.65 4.17 -14.73
N SER A 142 -3.77 3.21 -14.97
CA SER A 142 -4.02 2.09 -15.87
C SER A 142 -4.81 0.98 -15.17
N ASP A 143 -5.58 0.21 -15.94
CA ASP A 143 -6.27 -0.99 -15.44
C ASP A 143 -5.31 -2.12 -15.09
N HIS A 144 -4.02 -1.96 -15.42
CA HIS A 144 -2.96 -2.94 -15.21
C HIS A 144 -1.83 -2.32 -14.40
N SER A 145 -1.51 -2.99 -13.30
CA SER A 145 -0.37 -2.73 -12.44
C SER A 145 0.46 -4.00 -12.44
N GLU A 146 1.66 -3.96 -13.02
CA GLU A 146 2.53 -5.13 -13.16
C GLU A 146 2.86 -5.72 -11.77
N GLY A 147 3.05 -4.84 -10.78
CA GLY A 147 3.33 -5.23 -9.40
C GLY A 147 2.21 -6.03 -8.73
N THR A 148 0.96 -5.94 -9.20
CA THR A 148 -0.16 -6.74 -8.65
C THR A 148 -0.32 -8.10 -9.32
N THR A 149 0.41 -8.39 -10.40
CA THR A 149 0.26 -9.65 -11.15
C THR A 149 1.53 -10.48 -11.24
N GLU A 150 2.71 -9.85 -11.32
CA GLU A 150 3.96 -10.57 -11.64
C GLU A 150 4.72 -11.10 -10.42
N ASN A 151 4.49 -10.54 -9.24
CA ASN A 151 5.23 -10.86 -8.01
C ASN A 151 4.31 -11.22 -6.84
N VAL A 152 3.22 -11.93 -7.12
CA VAL A 152 2.23 -12.36 -6.13
C VAL A 152 1.92 -13.85 -6.26
N ASP A 153 1.51 -14.48 -5.16
CA ASP A 153 1.14 -15.90 -5.12
C ASP A 153 -0.26 -16.14 -5.71
N GLU A 154 -1.17 -15.18 -5.54
CA GLU A 154 -2.54 -15.25 -6.05
C GLU A 154 -3.04 -13.88 -6.48
N VAL A 155 -3.78 -13.83 -7.60
CA VAL A 155 -4.43 -12.61 -8.08
C VAL A 155 -5.94 -12.76 -7.93
N ILE A 156 -6.55 -11.88 -7.15
CA ILE A 156 -7.98 -11.90 -6.85
C ILE A 156 -8.68 -10.61 -7.30
N CYS A 157 -9.95 -10.74 -7.63
CA CYS A 157 -10.86 -9.65 -7.92
C CYS A 157 -11.91 -9.59 -6.81
N ILE A 158 -12.05 -8.45 -6.13
CA ILE A 158 -12.92 -8.30 -4.96
C ILE A 158 -14.30 -7.67 -5.26
N SER A 159 -14.58 -7.41 -6.54
CA SER A 159 -15.77 -6.72 -7.02
C SER A 159 -15.98 -6.95 -8.51
N GLU A 160 -17.23 -7.16 -8.94
CA GLU A 160 -17.58 -7.24 -10.36
C GLU A 160 -17.39 -5.91 -11.10
N HIS A 161 -17.40 -4.81 -10.36
CA HIS A 161 -17.14 -3.47 -10.89
C HIS A 161 -15.68 -3.06 -10.62
N PRO A 162 -15.03 -2.36 -11.57
CA PRO A 162 -13.75 -1.71 -11.32
C PRO A 162 -13.83 -0.77 -10.12
N LEU A 163 -12.87 -0.88 -9.22
CA LEU A 163 -12.80 -0.07 -8.01
C LEU A 163 -11.56 0.81 -8.03
N SER A 164 -11.65 1.99 -7.44
CA SER A 164 -10.45 2.78 -7.16
C SER A 164 -9.57 2.07 -6.13
N ALA A 165 -8.26 2.27 -6.21
CA ALA A 165 -7.30 1.73 -5.26
C ALA A 165 -7.68 2.07 -3.81
N ALA A 166 -8.03 3.33 -3.55
CA ALA A 166 -8.49 3.78 -2.23
C ALA A 166 -9.74 3.03 -1.73
N HIS A 167 -10.70 2.72 -2.62
CA HIS A 167 -11.89 1.96 -2.24
C HIS A 167 -11.57 0.48 -1.96
N CYS A 168 -10.67 -0.13 -2.73
CA CYS A 168 -10.16 -1.48 -2.46
C CYS A 168 -9.53 -1.58 -1.07
N LEU A 169 -8.70 -0.59 -0.70
CA LEU A 169 -8.04 -0.52 0.60
C LEU A 169 -9.03 -0.26 1.74
N SER A 170 -10.05 0.55 1.51
CA SER A 170 -11.12 0.80 2.49
C SER A 170 -11.91 -0.48 2.79
N LYS A 171 -12.28 -1.25 1.75
CA LYS A 171 -12.89 -2.57 1.92
C LYS A 171 -11.97 -3.54 2.67
N LEU A 172 -10.71 -3.63 2.27
CA LEU A 172 -9.72 -4.51 2.89
C LEU A 172 -9.57 -4.22 4.39
N THR A 173 -9.32 -2.96 4.75
CA THR A 173 -9.11 -2.57 6.15
C THR A 173 -10.36 -2.81 7.00
N THR A 174 -11.55 -2.58 6.46
CA THR A 174 -12.82 -2.83 7.15
C THR A 174 -13.07 -4.33 7.40
N GLU A 175 -12.87 -5.17 6.38
CA GLU A 175 -13.07 -6.63 6.52
C GLU A 175 -12.02 -7.26 7.44
N LEU A 176 -10.76 -6.82 7.37
CA LEU A 176 -9.71 -7.28 8.29
C LEU A 176 -10.00 -6.91 9.75
N LEU A 177 -10.58 -5.73 9.99
CA LEU A 177 -10.93 -5.30 11.33
C LEU A 177 -12.03 -6.19 11.95
N GLN A 178 -12.92 -6.76 11.14
CA GLN A 178 -13.96 -7.68 11.63
C GLN A 178 -13.42 -9.05 12.05
N LEU A 179 -12.16 -9.37 11.71
CA LEU A 179 -11.51 -10.65 12.02
C LEU A 179 -10.60 -10.58 13.26
N ILE A 180 -10.35 -9.37 13.79
CA ILE A 180 -9.51 -9.11 14.97
C ILE A 180 -10.40 -8.94 16.19
#